data_AF-A0A7S3TZF3-F1
#
_entry.id   AF-A0A7S3TZF3-F1
#
_cell.length_a   1.000
_cell.length_b   1.000
_cell.length_c   1.000
_cell.angle_alpha   90.00
_cell.angle_beta   90.00
_cell.angle_gamma   90.00
#
_symmetry.space_group_name_H-M   'P 1'
#
loop_
_entity.id
_entity.type
_entity.pdbx_description
1 polymer ?
#
loop_
_entity_poly.entity_id
_entity_poly.type
_entity_poly.pdbx_seq_one_letter_code
_entity_poly.pdbx_strand_id
1 'polypeptide(L)'
;LLLVGFVRQQASVTLLVALASGLHSCHVAGFKSSYTELSRAYSGVLSGLGNTFGSLSSFVVPLIGAAVLEAYGGSQNLTAWRMVFGTAFAAGALGAVLYAALVSTECLDERVAAPVAQWPPAAPC
;
A
#
# COMPACT_ATOMS: atom_id res chain seq x y z
N LEU A 1 -6.86 2.56 12.63
CA LEU A 1 -8.05 3.01 11.85
C LEU A 1 -9.37 2.60 12.52
N LEU A 2 -9.62 1.32 12.86
CA LEU A 2 -10.87 0.91 13.52
C LEU A 2 -11.24 1.71 14.78
N LEU A 3 -10.27 1.94 15.69
CA LEU A 3 -10.49 2.69 16.93
C LEU A 3 -10.93 4.15 16.69
N VAL A 4 -10.52 4.76 15.57
CA VAL A 4 -10.87 6.14 15.21
C VAL A 4 -12.38 6.29 15.04
N GLY A 5 -13.06 5.28 14.49
CA GLY A 5 -14.51 5.31 14.27
C GLY A 5 -15.36 5.27 15.55
N PHE A 6 -14.77 4.98 16.71
CA PHE A 6 -15.49 4.93 17.99
C PHE A 6 -15.28 6.16 18.87
N VAL A 7 -14.29 7.00 18.55
CA VAL A 7 -13.94 8.18 19.34
C VAL A 7 -14.69 9.40 18.82
N ARG A 8 -15.33 10.16 19.74
CA ARG A 8 -16.09 11.38 19.40
C ARG A 8 -15.32 12.67 19.68
N GLN A 9 -14.27 12.62 20.50
CA GLN A 9 -13.48 13.78 20.87
C GLN A 9 -12.49 14.13 19.75
N GLN A 10 -12.61 15.35 19.21
CA GLN A 10 -11.86 15.79 18.03
C GLN A 10 -10.33 15.69 18.21
N ALA A 11 -9.81 16.09 19.37
CA ALA A 11 -8.38 16.02 19.65
C ALA A 11 -7.84 14.58 19.60
N SER A 12 -8.58 13.64 20.19
CA SER A 12 -8.21 12.22 20.21
C SER A 12 -8.31 11.58 18.84
N VAL A 13 -9.31 11.95 18.02
CA VAL A 13 -9.42 11.50 16.62
C VAL A 13 -8.20 11.94 15.82
N THR A 14 -7.83 13.22 15.89
CA THR A 14 -6.66 13.74 15.15
C THR A 14 -5.37 13.05 15.59
N LEU A 15 -5.17 12.86 16.90
CA LEU A 15 -4.00 12.16 17.42
C LEU A 15 -3.93 10.71 16.90
N LEU A 16 -5.04 9.97 16.96
CA LEU A 16 -5.10 8.58 16.51
C LEU A 16 -4.91 8.44 15.00
N VAL A 17 -5.44 9.37 14.21
CA VAL A 17 -5.20 9.41 12.76
C VAL A 17 -3.74 9.75 12.47
N ALA A 18 -3.16 10.74 13.15
CA ALA A 18 -1.75 11.11 12.97
C ALA A 18 -0.81 9.95 13.32
N LEU A 19 -1.04 9.27 14.45
CA LEU A 19 -0.30 8.08 14.85
C LEU A 19 -0.46 6.95 13.83
N ALA A 20 -1.68 6.71 13.34
CA ALA A 20 -1.93 5.70 12.32
C ALA A 20 -1.17 6.00 11.01
N SER A 21 -1.17 7.27 10.56
CA SER A 21 -0.43 7.71 9.37
C SER A 21 1.08 7.58 9.54
N GLY A 22 1.60 7.88 10.73
CA GLY A 22 3.01 7.68 11.06
C GLY A 22 3.41 6.21 10.96
N LEU A 23 2.65 5.31 11.59
CA LEU A 23 2.89 3.87 11.50
C LEU A 23 2.74 3.34 10.07
N HIS A 24 1.78 3.87 9.31
CA HIS A 24 1.59 3.49 7.91
C HIS A 24 2.78 3.87 7.02
N SER A 25 3.50 4.94 7.37
CA SER A 25 4.68 5.39 6.63
C SER A 25 5.85 4.40 6.69
N CYS A 26 5.92 3.56 7.73
CA CYS A 26 6.95 2.52 7.83
C CYS A 26 6.90 1.49 6.69
N HIS A 27 5.72 1.25 6.11
CA HIS A 27 5.60 0.30 4.99
C HIS A 27 6.33 0.80 3.72
N VAL A 28 6.47 2.13 3.57
CA VAL A 28 7.07 2.73 2.38
C VAL A 28 8.54 2.36 2.23
N ALA A 29 9.27 2.26 3.34
CA ALA A 29 10.65 1.80 3.33
C ALA A 29 10.74 0.33 2.91
N GLY A 30 9.83 -0.52 3.41
CA GLY A 30 9.86 -1.96 3.17
C GLY A 30 9.59 -2.35 1.72
N PHE A 31 8.55 -1.80 1.07
CA PHE A 31 8.26 -2.20 -0.31
C PHE A 31 9.28 -1.64 -1.31
N LYS A 32 9.86 -0.46 -1.03
CA LYS A 32 10.84 0.16 -1.95
C LYS A 32 12.15 -0.62 -1.99
N SER A 33 12.60 -1.18 -0.87
CA SER A 33 13.79 -2.05 -0.87
C SER A 33 13.53 -3.38 -1.59
N SER A 34 12.30 -3.91 -1.51
CA SER A 34 11.97 -5.17 -2.19
C SER A 34 12.13 -5.11 -3.72
N TYR A 35 11.86 -3.96 -4.37
CA TYR A 35 12.11 -3.83 -5.81
C TYR A 35 13.59 -3.92 -6.16
N THR A 36 14.47 -3.39 -5.30
CA THR A 36 15.92 -3.41 -5.52
C THR A 36 16.55 -4.75 -5.18
N GLU A 37 15.93 -5.54 -4.30
CA GLU A 37 16.37 -6.90 -3.99
C GLU A 37 15.89 -7.91 -5.05
N LEU A 38 14.69 -7.72 -5.61
CA LEU A 38 14.11 -8.64 -6.59
C LEU A 38 14.81 -8.57 -7.96
N SER A 39 15.23 -7.38 -8.39
CA SER A 39 16.00 -7.20 -9.63
C SER A 39 16.86 -5.95 -9.55
N ARG A 40 18.15 -6.03 -9.84
CA ARG A 40 19.01 -4.84 -9.97
C ARG A 40 18.83 -4.20 -11.35
N ALA A 41 18.73 -5.02 -12.40
CA ALA A 41 18.63 -4.57 -13.78
C ALA A 41 17.29 -3.89 -14.12
N TYR A 42 16.19 -4.34 -13.51
CA TYR A 42 14.83 -3.87 -13.82
C TYR A 42 14.15 -3.08 -12.67
N SER A 43 14.88 -2.77 -11.60
CA SER A 43 14.37 -2.05 -10.41
C SER A 43 13.60 -0.76 -10.76
N GLY A 44 14.09 0.02 -11.73
CA GLY A 44 13.44 1.25 -12.18
C GLY A 44 12.07 1.01 -12.84
N VAL A 45 11.94 -0.03 -13.65
CA VAL A 45 10.67 -0.39 -14.32
C VAL A 45 9.66 -0.90 -13.27
N LEU A 46 10.10 -1.76 -12.35
CA LEU A 46 9.25 -2.26 -11.26
C LEU A 46 8.78 -1.11 -10.35
N SER A 47 9.68 -0.20 -9.97
CA SER A 47 9.32 0.98 -9.17
C SER A 47 8.35 1.91 -9.92
N GLY A 48 8.53 2.07 -11.23
CA GLY A 48 7.62 2.85 -12.08
C GLY A 48 6.20 2.27 -12.09
N LEU A 49 6.08 0.96 -12.31
CA LEU A 49 4.80 0.25 -12.26
C LEU A 49 4.13 0.39 -10.89
N GLY A 50 4.88 0.22 -9.81
CA GLY A 50 4.38 0.45 -8.44
C GLY A 50 3.81 1.85 -8.26
N ASN A 51 4.50 2.88 -8.79
CA ASN A 51 4.04 4.26 -8.72
C ASN A 51 2.78 4.53 -9.56
N THR A 52 2.62 3.86 -10.71
CA THR A 52 1.39 3.95 -11.51
C THR A 52 0.19 3.39 -10.75
N PHE A 53 0.32 2.22 -10.14
CA PHE A 53 -0.74 1.64 -9.30
C PHE A 53 -1.03 2.50 -8.06
N GLY A 54 0.01 3.07 -7.43
CA GLY A 54 -0.15 4.01 -6.33
C GLY A 54 -0.93 5.27 -6.72
N SER A 55 -0.64 5.82 -7.91
CA SER A 55 -1.32 7.00 -8.44
C SER A 55 -2.77 6.70 -8.80
N LEU A 56 -3.04 5.56 -9.45
CA LEU A 56 -4.40 5.11 -9.76
C LEU A 56 -5.22 4.88 -8.49
N SER A 57 -4.62 4.23 -7.49
CA SER A 57 -5.26 4.01 -6.18
C SER A 57 -5.63 5.33 -5.51
N SER A 58 -4.73 6.33 -5.59
CA SER A 58 -4.99 7.67 -5.03
C SER A 58 -6.19 8.38 -5.66
N PHE A 59 -6.52 8.05 -6.92
CA PHE A 59 -7.71 8.54 -7.60
C PHE A 59 -8.98 7.73 -7.22
N VAL A 60 -8.86 6.41 -7.12
CA VAL A 60 -10.00 5.51 -6.88
C VAL A 60 -10.47 5.54 -5.42
N VAL A 61 -9.55 5.65 -4.45
CA VAL A 61 -9.86 5.60 -3.01
C VAL A 61 -10.86 6.68 -2.57
N PRO A 62 -10.72 7.96 -2.97
CA PRO A 62 -11.71 9.00 -2.65
C PRO A 62 -13.10 8.69 -3.21
N LEU A 63 -13.20 8.13 -4.42
CA LEU A 63 -14.47 7.77 -5.05
C LEU A 63 -15.19 6.66 -4.26
N ILE A 64 -14.44 5.63 -3.85
CA ILE A 64 -14.97 4.56 -2.99
C ILE A 64 -15.39 5.14 -1.63
N GLY A 65 -14.56 6.00 -1.03
CA GLY A 65 -14.87 6.65 0.24
C GLY A 65 -16.17 7.46 0.18
N ALA A 66 -16.37 8.24 -0.88
CA ALA A 66 -17.60 8.99 -1.12
C ALA A 66 -18.81 8.08 -1.28
N ALA A 67 -18.71 7.03 -2.11
CA ALA A 67 -19.80 6.07 -2.32
C ALA A 67 -20.19 5.33 -1.04
N VAL A 68 -19.22 4.94 -0.20
CA VAL A 68 -19.48 4.34 1.12
C VAL A 68 -20.15 5.36 2.03
N LEU A 69 -19.71 6.62 2.03
CA LEU A 69 -20.32 7.65 2.88
C LEU A 69 -21.79 7.90 2.50
N GLU A 70 -22.10 7.95 1.21
CA GLU A 70 -23.47 8.09 0.70
C GLU A 70 -24.35 6.89 1.06
N ALA A 71 -23.84 5.67 0.89
CA ALA A 71 -24.58 4.44 1.18
C ALA A 71 -25.02 4.30 2.65
N TYR A 72 -24.29 4.92 3.59
CA TYR A 72 -24.53 4.80 5.03
C TYR A 72 -25.12 6.06 5.69
N GLY A 73 -25.77 6.92 4.91
CA GLY A 73 -26.55 8.05 5.43
C GLY A 73 -25.78 9.37 5.55
N GLY A 74 -24.67 9.51 4.82
CA GLY A 74 -23.96 10.77 4.61
C GLY A 74 -22.95 11.14 5.71
N SER A 75 -22.23 12.23 5.48
CA SER A 75 -21.08 12.69 6.30
C SER A 75 -21.43 13.05 7.74
N GLN A 76 -22.70 13.31 8.04
CA GLN A 76 -23.19 13.62 9.38
C GLN A 76 -23.38 12.36 10.25
N ASN A 77 -23.35 11.18 9.64
CA ASN A 77 -23.63 9.93 10.31
C ASN A 77 -22.35 9.24 10.77
N LEU A 78 -22.24 8.98 12.09
CA LEU A 78 -21.06 8.32 12.67
C LEU A 78 -20.86 6.90 12.11
N THR A 79 -21.95 6.21 11.78
CA THR A 79 -21.92 4.87 11.20
C THR A 79 -21.26 4.89 9.81
N ALA A 80 -21.50 5.93 9.01
CA ALA A 80 -20.88 6.06 7.69
C ALA A 80 -19.34 6.16 7.80
N TRP A 81 -18.83 6.97 8.74
CA TRP A 81 -17.39 7.08 9.00
C TRP A 81 -16.77 5.79 9.55
N ARG A 82 -17.49 5.05 10.40
CA ARG A 82 -17.06 3.72 10.86
C ARG A 82 -16.87 2.76 9.68
N MET A 83 -17.78 2.79 8.71
CA MET A 83 -17.67 1.96 7.51
C MET A 83 -16.51 2.40 6.63
N VAL A 84 -16.28 3.71 6.44
CA VAL A 84 -15.11 4.22 5.69
C VAL A 84 -13.78 3.79 6.33
N PHE A 85 -13.64 3.95 7.65
CA PHE A 85 -12.42 3.48 8.33
C PHE A 85 -12.31 1.95 8.38
N GLY A 86 -13.45 1.25 8.40
CA GLY A 86 -13.53 -0.21 8.33
C GLY A 86 -13.07 -0.76 6.98
N THR A 87 -13.53 -0.17 5.87
CA THR A 87 -13.11 -0.58 4.51
C THR A 87 -11.63 -0.28 4.29
N ALA A 88 -11.12 0.86 4.75
CA ALA A 88 -9.69 1.18 4.71
C ALA A 88 -8.85 0.17 5.53
N PHE A 89 -9.32 -0.22 6.72
CA PHE A 89 -8.66 -1.25 7.52
C PHE A 89 -8.67 -2.61 6.83
N ALA A 90 -9.81 -3.04 6.29
CA ALA A 90 -9.93 -4.32 5.58
C ALA A 90 -9.03 -4.39 4.35
N ALA A 91 -8.98 -3.32 3.55
CA ALA A 91 -8.08 -3.23 2.39
C ALA A 91 -6.61 -3.28 2.80
N GLY A 92 -6.23 -2.56 3.86
CA GLY A 92 -4.86 -2.59 4.39
C GLY A 92 -4.46 -3.96 4.94
N ALA A 93 -5.37 -4.62 5.67
CA ALA A 93 -5.14 -5.96 6.20
C ALA A 93 -5.01 -7.01 5.08
N LEU A 94 -5.87 -6.94 4.06
CA LEU A 94 -5.76 -7.79 2.88
C LEU A 94 -4.43 -7.57 2.17
N GLY A 95 -4.02 -6.31 1.96
CA GLY A 95 -2.72 -5.98 1.38
C GLY A 95 -1.55 -6.55 2.18
N ALA A 96 -1.59 -6.45 3.52
CA ALA A 96 -0.56 -7.02 4.39
C ALA A 96 -0.50 -8.55 4.30
N VAL A 97 -1.64 -9.23 4.27
CA VAL A 97 -1.71 -10.70 4.13
C VAL A 97 -1.17 -11.15 2.78
N LEU A 98 -1.59 -10.49 1.68
CA LEU A 98 -1.10 -10.80 0.34
C LEU A 98 0.40 -10.55 0.23
N TYR A 99 0.88 -9.44 0.78
CA TYR A 99 2.31 -9.13 0.80
C TYR A 99 3.10 -10.19 1.57
N ALA A 100 2.66 -10.54 2.78
CA ALA A 100 3.32 -11.57 3.58
C ALA A 100 3.32 -12.96 2.91
N ALA A 101 2.28 -13.28 2.14
CA ALA A 101 2.16 -14.56 1.43
C ALA A 101 2.95 -14.60 0.11
N LEU A 102 3.13 -13.47 -0.56
CA LEU A 102 3.68 -13.41 -1.92
C LEU A 102 5.06 -12.76 -2.02
N VAL A 103 5.56 -12.13 -0.95
CA VAL A 103 6.89 -11.54 -0.95
C VAL A 103 7.94 -12.62 -1.19
N SER A 104 8.84 -12.36 -2.12
CA SER A 104 10.02 -13.18 -2.40
C SER A 104 11.27 -12.33 -2.23
N THR A 105 12.30 -12.94 -1.66
CA THR A 105 13.63 -12.34 -1.52
C THR A 105 14.63 -12.96 -2.49
N GLU A 106 14.19 -13.86 -3.38
CA GLU A 106 15.06 -14.42 -4.41
C GLU A 106 15.32 -13.39 -5.51
N CYS A 107 16.59 -13.15 -5.85
CA CYS A 107 16.97 -12.29 -6.96
C CYS A 107 16.58 -12.98 -8.28
N LEU A 108 15.72 -12.32 -9.07
CA LEU A 108 15.16 -12.88 -10.30
C LEU A 108 16.06 -12.68 -11.52
N ASP A 109 17.11 -11.87 -11.41
CA ASP A 109 17.98 -11.48 -12.52
C ASP A 109 18.58 -12.70 -13.23
N GLU A 110 18.94 -13.76 -12.49
CA GLU A 110 19.50 -15.00 -13.05
C GLU A 110 18.45 -15.87 -13.76
N ARG A 111 17.19 -15.83 -13.32
CA ARG A 111 16.10 -16.63 -13.91
C ARG A 111 15.51 -15.99 -15.17
N VAL A 112 15.59 -14.67 -15.28
CA VAL A 112 15.14 -13.90 -16.45
C VAL A 112 16.27 -13.81 -17.50
N ALA A 113 17.54 -13.94 -17.09
CA ALA A 113 18.69 -13.96 -17.96
C ALA A 113 18.90 -15.33 -18.67
N ALA A 114 18.13 -15.61 -19.72
CA ALA A 114 18.58 -16.44 -20.83
C ALA A 114 17.80 -16.09 -22.12
N PRO A 115 18.42 -15.90 -23.31
CA PRO A 115 19.79 -15.54 -23.67
C PRO A 115 19.79 -14.20 -24.45
N VAL A 116 19.57 -13.06 -23.80
CA VAL A 116 19.96 -11.79 -24.44
C VAL A 116 21.39 -11.54 -24.01
N ALA A 117 22.33 -11.90 -24.88
CA ALA A 117 23.76 -11.71 -24.69
C ALA A 117 24.05 -10.24 -24.29
N GLN A 118 24.21 -10.00 -23.00
CA GLN A 118 24.61 -8.70 -22.46
C GLN A 118 25.90 -8.90 -21.68
N TRP A 119 26.98 -8.55 -22.37
CA TRP A 119 28.28 -8.21 -21.82
C TRP A 119 28.16 -6.83 -21.14
N PRO A 120 28.60 -6.61 -19.88
CA PRO A 120 29.33 -7.48 -18.95
C PRO A 120 28.44 -8.40 -18.11
N PRO A 121 28.99 -9.45 -17.46
CA PRO A 121 28.22 -10.36 -16.61
C PRO A 121 27.52 -9.58 -15.50
N ALA A 122 26.23 -9.83 -15.32
CA ALA A 122 25.49 -9.35 -14.17
C ALA A 122 26.24 -9.81 -12.91
N ALA A 123 26.62 -8.87 -12.06
CA ALA A 123 27.21 -9.21 -10.77
C ALA A 123 26.18 -10.04 -9.98
N PRO A 124 26.59 -11.16 -9.36
CA PRO A 124 25.66 -11.93 -8.54
C PRO A 124 25.08 -11.03 -7.45
N CYS A 125 23.76 -11.11 -7.30
CA CYS A 125 23.11 -10.86 -6.03
C CYS A 125 23.67 -11.87 -5.01
#